data_AF-A0A329IYW8-F1
#
_entry.id   AF-A0A329IYW8-F1
#
_cell.length_a   1.000
_cell.length_b   1.000
_cell.length_c   1.000
_cell.angle_alpha   90.00
_cell.angle_beta   90.00
_cell.angle_gamma   90.00
#
_symmetry.space_group_name_H-M   'P 1'
#
loop_
_entity.id
_entity.type
_entity.pdbx_description
1 polymer ?
#
loop_
_entity_poly.entity_id
_entity_poly.type
_entity_poly.pdbx_seq_one_letter_code
_entity_poly.pdbx_strand_id
1 'polypeptide(L)'
;MPLQFDATHAHCWAVVDQATYRCAVADVVITTNDATHMSEALIDGRRIPITEAEADALTLYNATDRRHHTIGVEPGEDSPVI
;
A
#
# COMPACT_ATOMS: atom_id res chain seq x y z
N MET A 1 -11.06 -5.73 6.87
CA MET A 1 -10.09 -6.24 5.89
C MET A 1 -10.74 -6.28 4.52
N PRO A 2 -10.85 -5.13 3.83
CA PRO A 2 -11.30 -5.09 2.43
C PRO A 2 -10.18 -5.45 1.45
N LEU A 3 -8.91 -5.42 1.88
CA LEU A 3 -7.76 -5.80 1.05
C LEU A 3 -7.42 -7.28 1.17
N GLN A 4 -7.10 -7.87 0.03
CA GLN A 4 -6.52 -9.19 -0.11
C GLN A 4 -5.22 -9.10 -0.89
N PHE A 5 -4.33 -10.07 -0.66
CA PHE A 5 -3.03 -10.17 -1.30
C PHE A 5 -2.88 -11.51 -2.00
N ASP A 6 -2.10 -11.53 -3.07
CA ASP A 6 -1.66 -12.75 -3.73
C ASP A 6 -0.67 -13.52 -2.83
N ALA A 7 -0.45 -14.81 -3.09
CA ALA A 7 0.52 -15.63 -2.35
C ALA A 7 1.94 -15.05 -2.37
N THR A 8 2.26 -14.28 -3.41
CA THR A 8 3.56 -13.60 -3.58
C THR A 8 3.61 -12.20 -2.95
N HIS A 9 2.50 -11.68 -2.42
CA HIS A 9 2.31 -10.28 -2.03
C HIS A 9 2.69 -9.26 -3.12
N ALA A 10 2.84 -9.68 -4.38
CA ALA A 10 3.16 -8.79 -5.49
C ALA A 10 1.93 -7.99 -5.95
N HIS A 11 0.73 -8.56 -5.78
CA HIS A 11 -0.53 -7.95 -6.17
C HIS A 11 -1.50 -7.96 -4.99
N CYS A 12 -2.29 -6.90 -4.89
CA CYS A 12 -3.39 -6.84 -3.95
C CYS A 12 -4.68 -6.45 -4.67
N TRP A 13 -5.81 -6.82 -4.08
CA TRP A 13 -7.12 -6.40 -4.54
C TRP A 13 -8.02 -6.00 -3.38
N ALA A 14 -8.91 -5.05 -3.64
CA ALA A 14 -9.94 -4.63 -2.72
C ALA A 14 -11.32 -4.75 -3.34
N VAL A 15 -12.31 -5.16 -2.53
CA VAL A 15 -13.71 -5.20 -2.96
C VAL A 15 -14.43 -4.01 -2.34
N VAL A 16 -14.89 -3.09 -3.18
CA VAL A 16 -15.65 -1.89 -2.78
C VAL A 16 -16.88 -1.77 -3.65
N ASP A 17 -18.05 -1.67 -3.02
CA ASP A 17 -19.34 -1.55 -3.71
C ASP A 17 -19.58 -2.68 -4.73
N GLN A 18 -19.23 -3.91 -4.34
CA GLN A 18 -19.28 -5.12 -5.19
C GLN A 18 -18.34 -5.10 -6.42
N ALA A 19 -17.53 -4.06 -6.59
CA ALA A 19 -16.48 -4.00 -7.59
C ALA A 19 -15.13 -4.42 -6.98
N THR A 20 -14.41 -5.29 -7.68
CA THR A 20 -13.07 -5.71 -7.30
C THR A 20 -12.04 -4.87 -8.05
N TYR A 21 -11.21 -4.13 -7.31
CA TYR A 21 -10.10 -3.35 -7.83
C TYR A 21 -8.81 -4.09 -7.54
N ARG A 22 -8.01 -4.39 -8.56
CA ARG A 22 -6.75 -5.15 -8.41
C ARG A 22 -5.60 -4.34 -8.97
N CYS A 23 -4.50 -4.28 -8.23
CA CYS A 23 -3.28 -3.61 -8.67
C CYS A 23 -2.03 -4.31 -8.11
N ALA A 24 -0.85 -3.90 -8.60
CA ALA A 24 0.42 -4.29 -8.00
C ALA A 24 0.59 -3.57 -6.66
N VAL A 25 1.09 -4.27 -5.64
CA VAL A 25 1.29 -3.66 -4.30
C VAL A 25 2.26 -2.47 -4.39
N ALA A 26 3.29 -2.57 -5.22
CA ALA A 26 4.24 -1.49 -5.48
C ALA A 26 3.59 -0.22 -6.08
N ASP A 27 2.46 -0.36 -6.78
CA ASP A 27 1.71 0.76 -7.37
C ASP A 27 0.68 1.35 -6.39
N VAL A 28 0.37 0.64 -5.30
CA VAL A 28 -0.54 1.14 -4.27
C VAL A 28 0.05 2.36 -3.60
N VAL A 29 -0.74 3.43 -3.53
CA VAL A 29 -0.34 4.66 -2.85
C VAL A 29 -1.10 4.80 -1.54
N ILE A 30 -0.39 4.82 -0.42
CA ILE A 30 -0.98 5.02 0.90
C ILE A 30 -1.05 6.52 1.15
N THR A 31 -2.23 7.01 1.48
CA THR A 31 -2.50 8.42 1.79
C THR A 31 -3.25 8.53 3.11
N THR A 32 -3.15 9.67 3.76
CA THR A 32 -3.96 9.96 4.96
C THR A 32 -5.13 10.85 4.55
N ASN A 33 -6.35 10.42 4.89
CA ASN A 33 -7.53 11.23 4.70
C ASN A 33 -7.68 12.20 5.89
N ASP A 34 -7.49 13.49 5.62
CA ASP A 34 -7.59 14.54 6.64
C ASP A 34 -9.02 14.70 7.18
N ALA A 35 -10.04 14.38 6.38
CA ALA A 35 -11.44 14.54 6.79
C ALA A 35 -11.92 13.44 7.75
N THR A 36 -11.36 12.23 7.64
CA THR A 36 -11.73 11.09 8.49
C THR A 36 -10.64 10.69 9.46
N HIS A 37 -9.46 11.31 9.37
CA HIS A 37 -8.24 10.94 10.08
C HIS A 37 -7.86 9.46 9.92
N MET A 38 -8.26 8.83 8.81
CA MET A 38 -7.98 7.43 8.50
C MET A 38 -7.00 7.29 7.34
N SER A 39 -6.30 6.15 7.29
CA SER A 39 -5.43 5.81 6.16
C SER A 39 -6.26 5.30 4.97
N GLU A 40 -5.84 5.65 3.76
CA GLU A 40 -6.49 5.24 2.51
C GLU A 40 -5.44 4.69 1.54
N ALA A 41 -5.68 3.50 1.00
CA ALA A 41 -4.92 2.94 -0.11
C ALA A 41 -5.57 3.35 -1.43
N LEU A 42 -4.78 3.94 -2.33
CA LEU A 42 -5.15 4.16 -3.72
C LEU A 42 -4.84 2.90 -4.51
N ILE A 43 -5.88 2.20 -4.97
CA ILE A 43 -5.79 0.98 -5.77
C ILE A 43 -6.57 1.22 -7.05
N ASP A 44 -5.91 1.13 -8.20
CA ASP A 44 -6.56 1.33 -9.50
C ASP A 44 -7.31 2.69 -9.59
N GLY A 45 -6.73 3.74 -8.98
CA GLY A 45 -7.33 5.08 -8.90
C GLY A 45 -8.49 5.21 -7.90
N ARG A 46 -8.86 4.14 -7.18
CA ARG A 46 -9.89 4.16 -6.13
C ARG A 46 -9.24 4.27 -4.75
N ARG A 47 -9.72 5.22 -3.94
CA ARG A 47 -9.35 5.32 -2.51
C ARG A 47 -10.16 4.34 -1.69
N ILE A 48 -9.47 3.43 -1.04
CA ILE A 48 -10.03 2.40 -0.17
C ILE A 48 -9.63 2.76 1.27
N PRO A 49 -10.58 3.00 2.18
CA PRO A 49 -10.25 3.22 3.57
C PRO A 49 -9.68 1.94 4.18
N ILE A 50 -8.50 2.07 4.80
CA ILE A 50 -7.75 0.96 5.39
C ILE A 50 -7.36 1.28 6.83
N THR A 51 -7.05 0.24 7.59
CA THR A 51 -6.51 0.39 8.94
C THR A 51 -5.02 0.75 8.92
N GLU A 52 -4.52 1.28 10.04
CA GLU A 52 -3.09 1.57 10.20
C GLU A 52 -2.23 0.31 10.02
N ALA A 53 -2.68 -0.84 10.54
CA ALA A 53 -1.99 -2.11 10.37
C ALA A 53 -1.92 -2.56 8.90
N GLU A 54 -2.96 -2.32 8.11
CA GLU A 54 -2.94 -2.61 6.66
C GLU A 54 -2.00 -1.66 5.91
N ALA A 55 -1.96 -0.39 6.31
CA ALA A 55 -1.04 0.58 5.73
C ALA A 55 0.42 0.24 6.04
N ASP A 56 0.72 -0.18 7.27
CA ASP A 56 2.05 -0.67 7.64
C ASP A 56 2.44 -1.91 6.85
N ALA A 57 1.55 -2.90 6.73
CA ALA A 57 1.76 -4.09 5.91
C ALA A 57 2.04 -3.74 4.44
N LEU A 58 1.25 -2.84 3.84
CA LEU A 58 1.48 -2.35 2.49
C LEU A 58 2.86 -1.71 2.34
N THR A 59 3.28 -0.90 3.32
CA THR A 59 4.61 -0.27 3.35
C THR A 59 5.72 -1.32 3.40
N LEU A 60 5.56 -2.39 4.19
CA LEU A 60 6.49 -3.53 4.24
C LEU A 60 6.57 -4.28 2.91
N TYR A 61 5.46 -4.37 2.18
CA TYR A 61 5.38 -5.00 0.85
C TYR A 61 5.77 -4.04 -0.29
N ASN A 62 6.49 -2.97 0.02
CA ASN A 62 7.04 -2.04 -0.96
C ASN A 62 5.99 -1.15 -1.65
N ALA A 63 4.81 -0.96 -1.04
CA ALA A 63 3.83 0.03 -1.49
C ALA A 63 4.36 1.45 -1.32
N THR A 64 3.86 2.37 -2.15
CA THR A 64 4.28 3.76 -2.11
C THR A 64 3.60 4.47 -0.93
N ASP A 65 4.33 4.65 0.15
CA ASP A 65 3.88 5.45 1.28
C ASP A 65 3.98 6.95 0.95
N ARG A 66 2.83 7.62 0.75
CA ARG A 66 2.73 9.09 0.64
C ARG A 66 2.18 9.71 1.92
N ARG A 67 2.00 8.93 2.99
CA ARG A 67 1.88 9.49 4.34
C ARG A 67 3.12 10.35 4.57
N HIS A 68 2.99 11.46 5.30
CA HIS A 68 4.10 12.39 5.50
C HIS A 68 5.16 11.75 6.42
N HIS A 69 5.89 10.75 5.93
CA HIS A 69 7.00 10.15 6.62
C HIS A 69 8.27 10.81 6.12
N THR A 70 8.75 11.76 6.92
CA THR A 70 10.06 12.36 6.77
C THR A 70 11.13 11.25 6.92
N ILE A 71 11.68 10.81 5.78
CA ILE A 71 13.02 10.21 5.51
C ILE A 71 13.61 9.19 6.52
N GLY A 72 13.96 8.03 5.97
CA GLY A 72 14.98 7.08 6.48
C GLY A 72 14.47 5.65 6.29
N VAL A 73 14.94 4.81 5.38
CA VAL A 73 16.31 4.43 5.07
C VAL A 73 16.35 3.87 3.64
N GLU A 74 17.50 4.05 3.00
CA GLU A 74 17.87 3.69 1.63
C GLU A 74 17.60 2.20 1.31
N PRO A 75 17.18 1.84 0.07
CA PRO A 75 17.17 0.45 -0.35
C PRO A 75 18.62 -0.05 -0.38
N GLY A 76 18.93 -0.98 0.53
CA GLY A 76 20.20 -1.69 0.57
C GLY A 76 20.42 -2.43 -0.75
N GLU A 77 21.20 -1.81 -1.61
CA GLU A 77 21.73 -2.38 -2.84
C GLU A 77 22.92 -3.29 -2.46
N ASP A 78 22.63 -4.44 -1.84
CA ASP A 78 23.63 -5.50 -1.68
C ASP A 78 23.64 -6.33 -2.99
N SER A 79 24.23 -5.73 -4.02
CA SER A 79 24.74 -6.46 -5.17
C SER A 79 26.22 -6.78 -4.92
N PRO A 80 26.68 -8.00 -5.24
CA PRO A 80 27.92 -8.54 -4.72
C PRO A 80 29.12 -7.86 -5.36
N VAL A 81 30.09 -7.43 -4.55
CA VAL A 81 31.42 -7.07 -5.05
C VAL A 81 32.27 -8.35 -5.04
N ILE A 82 32.51 -8.84 -6.27
CA ILE A 82 33.58 -9.74 -6.77
C ILE A 82 34.35 -10.64 -5.81
#